data_AF-A0A935M1Q2-F1
#
_entry.id   AF-A0A935M1Q2-F1
#
_cell.length_a   1.000
_cell.length_b   1.000
_cell.length_c   1.000
_cell.angle_alpha   90.00
_cell.angle_beta   90.00
_cell.angle_gamma   90.00
#
_symmetry.space_group_name_H-M   'P 1'
#
loop_
_entity.id
_entity.type
_entity.pdbx_description
1 polymer ?
#
loop_
_entity_poly.entity_id
_entity_poly.type
_entity_poly.pdbx_seq_one_letter_code
_entity_poly.pdbx_strand_id
1 'polypeptide(L)'
;MKTFLPFFLIFNMLTALFSSCDENILIDPCHIKPCDTVVIKPPIIDSNIVWQYNADTINNSCVSILPLLYENTVLFTNGTRNLGEPFVFFNKTTGEIINQAIDPENTDGMSAGIHQYKNFAVITDWYKIYIIDLRQNMLLRTFNLRDFGYEGLPRISGLGEYVFIPVEKIGATKQEYANTWLRWNILTDQMDEILTIEDKGTFVAGFESLAFWFKPNGDTVMIFQNRQYDFINRNRRIDMYAYNMTEKKIEWQIDSFTRTGNTSVFPIIVKGDRFYFQGSNEAFCFSCIDGHQIWNKYFPGEGFFRTNALLAEGKYIIKGESDKMYALDENTGSSAWENPTAGHSNSNMLYHNGSVYYETGQDGLGVLRGLRVSTGKVEWTYFSSNYPKYSNVSFGLSGIAIDSMTNYIYSNDRVFHMCIKLPK
;
A
#
# COMPACT_ATOMS: atom_id res chain seq x y z
N MET A 1 -9.41 41.37 -6.11
CA MET A 1 -10.55 40.78 -5.39
C MET A 1 -11.47 40.09 -6.40
N LYS A 2 -11.17 38.83 -6.72
CA LYS A 2 -12.05 37.85 -7.37
C LYS A 2 -11.44 36.49 -7.04
N THR A 3 -12.11 35.78 -6.14
CA THR A 3 -11.76 34.48 -5.60
C THR A 3 -12.10 33.39 -6.63
N PHE A 4 -11.13 32.52 -6.91
CA PHE A 4 -11.34 31.25 -7.61
C PHE A 4 -11.19 30.13 -6.58
N LEU A 5 -12.26 29.36 -6.37
CA LEU A 5 -12.25 28.07 -5.66
C LEU A 5 -11.99 26.96 -6.70
N PRO A 6 -11.16 25.94 -6.43
CA PRO A 6 -11.06 24.77 -7.28
C PRO A 6 -12.15 23.75 -6.93
N PHE A 7 -12.87 23.28 -7.94
CA PHE A 7 -13.86 22.21 -7.85
C PHE A 7 -13.16 20.85 -7.84
N PHE A 8 -13.22 20.12 -6.72
CA PHE A 8 -13.02 18.67 -6.67
C PHE A 8 -14.37 17.99 -6.91
N LEU A 9 -14.45 17.17 -7.96
CA LEU A 9 -15.65 16.40 -8.30
C LEU A 9 -15.46 14.92 -7.91
N ILE A 10 -16.30 14.56 -6.93
CA ILE A 10 -16.72 13.23 -6.50
C ILE A 10 -17.01 12.34 -7.71
N PHE A 11 -16.42 11.14 -7.78
CA PHE A 11 -16.86 10.09 -8.69
C PHE A 11 -17.33 8.86 -7.89
N ASN A 12 -18.65 8.77 -7.71
CA ASN A 12 -19.39 7.58 -7.33
C ASN A 12 -20.72 7.64 -8.07
N MET A 13 -20.94 6.73 -9.03
CA MET A 13 -22.16 5.92 -9.20
C MET A 13 -22.34 5.39 -10.64
N LEU A 14 -22.77 4.13 -10.67
CA LEU A 14 -23.58 3.43 -11.66
C LEU A 14 -23.13 3.40 -13.13
N THR A 15 -22.87 2.18 -13.62
CA THR A 15 -23.15 1.81 -15.01
C THR A 15 -23.88 0.47 -15.07
N ALA A 16 -25.19 0.56 -15.31
CA ALA A 16 -26.10 -0.44 -15.87
C ALA A 16 -27.16 0.42 -16.59
N LEU A 17 -27.62 0.25 -17.83
CA LEU A 17 -27.55 -0.72 -18.94
C LEU A 17 -27.47 0.16 -20.23
N PHE A 18 -27.12 -0.32 -21.43
CA PHE A 18 -27.97 -1.11 -22.34
C PHE A 18 -27.08 -1.65 -23.48
N SER A 19 -27.09 -2.97 -23.66
CA SER A 19 -26.61 -3.63 -24.88
C SER A 19 -27.73 -3.65 -25.92
N SER A 20 -27.34 -3.39 -27.16
CA SER A 20 -28.14 -3.46 -28.38
C SER A 20 -28.93 -4.77 -28.51
N CYS A 21 -30.18 -4.66 -28.94
CA CYS A 21 -30.99 -5.77 -29.43
C CYS A 21 -30.34 -6.39 -30.67
N ASP A 22 -30.01 -7.67 -30.62
CA ASP A 22 -30.00 -8.55 -31.78
C ASP A 22 -30.99 -9.69 -31.48
N GLU A 23 -32.06 -9.75 -32.26
CA GLU A 23 -33.03 -10.83 -32.24
C GLU A 23 -32.51 -12.04 -33.01
N ASN A 24 -32.83 -13.23 -32.51
CA ASN A 24 -32.71 -14.56 -33.13
C ASN A 24 -31.47 -15.40 -32.83
N ILE A 25 -31.35 -15.88 -31.60
CA ILE A 25 -31.00 -17.29 -31.33
C ILE A 25 -31.90 -17.80 -30.21
N LEU A 26 -32.94 -18.56 -30.58
CA LEU A 26 -33.79 -19.30 -29.64
C LEU A 26 -32.96 -20.47 -29.06
N ILE A 27 -32.39 -20.26 -27.88
CA ILE A 27 -31.84 -21.34 -27.05
C ILE A 27 -32.96 -21.81 -26.11
N ASP A 28 -33.33 -23.08 -26.25
CA ASP A 28 -34.33 -23.79 -25.47
C ASP A 28 -34.05 -23.70 -23.96
N PRO A 29 -34.91 -23.05 -23.14
CA PRO A 29 -34.62 -22.79 -21.75
C PRO A 29 -35.14 -23.94 -20.87
N CYS A 30 -34.62 -25.16 -21.04
CA CYS A 30 -35.03 -26.27 -20.15
C CYS A 30 -33.97 -27.34 -19.81
N HIS A 31 -32.69 -27.15 -20.14
CA HIS A 31 -31.64 -28.11 -19.74
C HIS A 31 -30.36 -27.48 -19.14
N ILE A 32 -30.49 -26.37 -18.41
CA ILE A 32 -29.48 -26.02 -17.41
C ILE A 32 -29.73 -26.92 -16.20
N LYS A 33 -28.89 -27.96 -16.03
CA LYS A 33 -28.83 -28.67 -14.75
C LYS A 33 -28.64 -27.61 -13.65
N PRO A 34 -29.44 -27.60 -12.58
CA PRO A 34 -29.18 -26.69 -11.47
C PRO A 34 -27.72 -26.90 -11.07
N CYS A 35 -26.94 -25.82 -11.10
CA CYS A 35 -25.60 -25.82 -10.53
C CYS A 35 -25.71 -26.51 -9.18
N ASP A 36 -24.87 -27.52 -8.93
CA ASP A 36 -24.77 -28.12 -7.61
C ASP A 36 -24.74 -26.96 -6.62
N THR A 37 -25.77 -26.88 -5.78
CA THR A 37 -25.82 -25.87 -4.74
C THR A 37 -24.55 -26.07 -3.95
N VAL A 38 -23.60 -25.14 -4.09
CA VAL A 38 -22.47 -25.06 -3.19
C VAL A 38 -23.12 -24.91 -1.83
N VAL A 39 -23.11 -25.99 -1.05
CA VAL A 39 -23.54 -25.96 0.34
C VAL A 39 -22.53 -25.05 1.01
N ILE A 40 -22.84 -23.76 1.07
CA ILE A 40 -22.13 -22.81 1.92
C ILE A 40 -22.43 -23.31 3.32
N LYS A 41 -21.50 -24.10 3.89
CA LYS A 41 -21.55 -24.42 5.30
C LYS A 41 -21.64 -23.08 6.03
N PRO A 42 -22.58 -22.92 6.99
CA PRO A 42 -22.60 -21.72 7.81
C PRO A 42 -21.18 -21.51 8.39
N PRO A 43 -20.65 -20.28 8.36
CA PRO A 43 -19.29 -20.03 8.83
C PRO A 43 -19.17 -20.55 10.25
N ILE A 44 -18.19 -21.40 10.48
CA ILE A 44 -17.78 -21.77 11.83
C ILE A 44 -17.29 -20.46 12.44
N ILE A 45 -17.95 -20.00 13.51
CA ILE A 45 -17.49 -18.86 14.31
C ILE A 45 -16.11 -19.26 14.85
N ASP A 46 -15.07 -18.69 14.27
CA ASP A 46 -13.69 -19.09 14.58
C ASP A 46 -13.28 -18.55 15.95
N SER A 47 -12.86 -19.46 16.83
CA SER A 47 -12.36 -19.24 18.19
C SER A 47 -10.98 -18.56 18.25
N ASN A 48 -10.40 -18.17 17.11
CA ASN A 48 -9.04 -17.64 17.01
C ASN A 48 -8.90 -16.14 17.31
N ILE A 49 -10.00 -15.42 17.56
CA ILE A 49 -9.95 -14.03 18.03
C ILE A 49 -9.35 -14.01 19.44
N VAL A 50 -8.24 -13.28 19.60
CA VAL A 50 -7.63 -13.01 20.93
C VAL A 50 -8.38 -11.85 21.58
N TRP A 51 -8.60 -10.77 20.83
CA TRP A 51 -9.42 -9.64 21.24
C TRP A 51 -9.94 -8.87 20.01
N GLN A 52 -11.00 -8.11 20.21
CA GLN A 52 -11.52 -7.15 19.23
C GLN A 52 -12.05 -5.90 19.92
N TYR A 53 -11.95 -4.76 19.26
CA TYR A 53 -12.38 -3.45 19.77
C TYR A 53 -13.18 -2.70 18.70
N ASN A 54 -14.43 -2.32 19.00
CA ASN A 54 -15.25 -1.55 18.08
C ASN A 54 -14.83 -0.08 18.12
N ALA A 55 -14.23 0.39 17.02
CA ALA A 55 -13.63 1.72 16.91
C ALA A 55 -14.61 2.80 16.44
N ASP A 56 -15.76 2.41 15.85
CA ASP A 56 -16.82 3.33 15.41
C ASP A 56 -18.18 2.69 15.65
N THR A 57 -18.76 2.93 16.83
CA THR A 57 -20.09 2.42 17.17
C THR A 57 -21.23 3.17 16.47
N ILE A 58 -20.94 4.24 15.72
CA ILE A 58 -21.95 5.10 15.09
C ILE A 58 -22.26 4.56 13.69
N ASN A 59 -21.26 4.54 12.80
CA ASN A 59 -21.46 4.15 11.41
C ASN A 59 -20.95 2.72 11.14
N ASN A 60 -20.24 2.11 12.10
CA ASN A 60 -19.52 0.85 11.93
C ASN A 60 -18.59 0.88 10.69
N SER A 61 -18.03 2.04 10.35
CA SER A 61 -17.22 2.23 9.15
C SER A 61 -15.85 2.77 9.53
N CYS A 62 -15.19 2.08 10.46
CA CYS A 62 -13.83 2.35 10.85
C CYS A 62 -12.88 2.09 9.67
N VAL A 63 -12.02 3.05 9.38
CA VAL A 63 -10.81 2.83 8.58
C VAL A 63 -9.63 3.10 9.51
N SER A 64 -8.55 2.35 9.34
CA SER A 64 -7.35 2.53 10.12
C SER A 64 -6.13 2.66 9.21
N ILE A 65 -5.07 3.21 9.76
CA ILE A 65 -3.73 3.05 9.20
C ILE A 65 -3.29 1.59 9.26
N LEU A 66 -2.19 1.26 8.56
CA LEU A 66 -1.47 0.00 8.77
C LEU A 66 -1.13 -0.16 10.25
N PRO A 67 -1.53 -1.26 10.91
CA PRO A 67 -1.29 -1.43 12.33
C PRO A 67 0.21 -1.43 12.63
N LEU A 68 0.64 -0.62 13.59
CA LEU A 68 2.06 -0.49 13.94
C LEU A 68 2.37 -1.22 15.23
N LEU A 69 3.36 -2.10 15.20
CA LEU A 69 3.77 -2.92 16.34
C LEU A 69 5.03 -2.35 16.99
N TYR A 70 5.03 -2.25 18.31
CA TYR A 70 6.22 -1.92 19.10
C TYR A 70 6.15 -2.56 20.48
N GLU A 71 7.13 -3.42 20.79
CA GLU A 71 7.18 -4.16 22.06
C GLU A 71 5.83 -4.81 22.40
N ASN A 72 5.11 -4.33 23.43
CA ASN A 72 3.81 -4.85 23.86
C ASN A 72 2.60 -4.04 23.37
N THR A 73 2.82 -3.06 22.49
CA THR A 73 1.78 -2.17 21.97
C THR A 73 1.50 -2.44 20.50
N VAL A 74 0.23 -2.28 20.12
CA VAL A 74 -0.19 -2.07 18.73
C VAL A 74 -0.90 -0.73 18.62
N LEU A 75 -0.56 0.05 17.59
CA LEU A 75 -1.18 1.33 17.27
C LEU A 75 -2.10 1.17 16.06
N PHE A 76 -3.33 1.65 16.22
CA PHE A 76 -4.33 1.85 15.16
C PHE A 76 -4.76 3.31 15.13
N THR A 77 -5.37 3.76 14.04
CA THR A 77 -6.26 4.93 14.07
C THR A 77 -7.72 4.49 14.11
N ASN A 78 -8.58 5.29 14.73
CA ASN A 78 -10.02 5.09 14.65
C ASN A 78 -10.60 6.10 13.65
N GLY A 79 -10.83 5.66 12.42
CA GLY A 79 -11.52 6.49 11.43
C GLY A 79 -12.97 6.75 11.82
N THR A 80 -13.23 7.87 12.49
CA THR A 80 -14.58 8.40 12.70
C THR A 80 -14.77 9.63 11.85
N ARG A 81 -15.54 9.50 10.75
CA ARG A 81 -15.82 10.66 9.86
C ARG A 81 -16.33 11.83 10.70
N ASN A 82 -15.73 13.01 10.52
CA ASN A 82 -16.10 14.29 11.12
C ASN A 82 -15.80 14.48 12.63
N LEU A 83 -15.14 13.53 13.30
CA LEU A 83 -14.79 13.65 14.73
C LEU A 83 -13.28 13.66 14.98
N GLY A 84 -12.49 13.67 13.90
CA GLY A 84 -11.06 13.44 13.89
C GLY A 84 -10.69 11.97 14.07
N GLU A 85 -9.51 11.58 13.58
CA GLU A 85 -9.02 10.21 13.67
C GLU A 85 -8.00 10.08 14.81
N PRO A 86 -8.40 9.59 16.01
CA PRO A 86 -7.45 9.42 17.09
C PRO A 86 -6.50 8.25 16.79
N PHE A 87 -5.25 8.43 17.16
CA PHE A 87 -4.26 7.37 17.35
C PHE A 87 -4.57 6.65 18.65
N VAL A 88 -4.83 5.35 18.59
CA VAL A 88 -5.20 4.54 19.75
C VAL A 88 -4.17 3.43 19.94
N PHE A 89 -3.55 3.44 21.12
CA PHE A 89 -2.55 2.46 21.52
C PHE A 89 -3.23 1.37 22.34
N PHE A 90 -3.06 0.12 21.93
CA PHE A 90 -3.60 -1.05 22.62
C PHE A 90 -2.48 -1.93 23.13
N ASN A 91 -2.70 -2.58 24.26
CA ASN A 91 -1.90 -3.75 24.63
C ASN A 91 -2.14 -4.84 23.58
N LYS A 92 -1.08 -5.26 22.90
CA LYS A 92 -1.17 -6.19 21.77
C LYS A 92 -1.73 -7.57 22.15
N THR A 93 -1.69 -7.95 23.43
CA THR A 93 -2.15 -9.25 23.92
C THR A 93 -3.55 -9.19 24.52
N THR A 94 -3.88 -8.14 25.27
CA THR A 94 -5.18 -8.02 25.97
C THR A 94 -6.22 -7.21 25.21
N GLY A 95 -5.80 -6.34 24.30
CA GLY A 95 -6.70 -5.39 23.62
C GLY A 95 -7.15 -4.22 24.49
N GLU A 96 -6.58 -4.06 25.69
CA GLU A 96 -6.84 -2.91 26.56
C GLU A 96 -6.21 -1.65 25.98
N ILE A 97 -6.95 -0.54 26.01
CA ILE A 97 -6.45 0.76 25.60
C ILE A 97 -5.41 1.24 26.61
N ILE A 98 -4.20 1.50 26.14
CA ILE A 98 -3.11 2.07 26.93
C ILE A 98 -3.21 3.59 26.93
N ASN A 99 -3.37 4.18 25.74
CA ASN A 99 -3.46 5.63 25.57
C ASN A 99 -4.18 5.99 24.26
N GLN A 100 -4.59 7.25 24.14
CA GLN A 100 -5.16 7.83 22.93
C GLN A 100 -4.61 9.23 22.72
N ALA A 101 -4.38 9.58 21.46
CA ALA A 101 -4.04 10.94 21.04
C ALA A 101 -4.91 11.33 19.85
N ILE A 102 -5.33 12.58 19.78
CA ILE A 102 -6.09 13.11 18.65
C ILE A 102 -5.43 14.40 18.18
N ASP A 103 -5.33 14.56 16.86
CA ASP A 103 -5.10 15.86 16.25
C ASP A 103 -6.46 16.52 16.00
N PRO A 104 -6.88 17.54 16.78
CA PRO A 104 -8.18 18.18 16.62
C PRO A 104 -8.30 18.91 15.28
N GLU A 105 -7.19 19.22 14.61
CA GLU A 105 -7.16 19.89 13.33
C GLU A 105 -7.28 18.90 12.15
N ASN A 106 -7.20 17.59 12.39
CA ASN A 106 -7.42 16.60 11.34
C ASN A 106 -8.84 16.06 11.40
N THR A 107 -9.75 16.68 10.65
CA THR A 107 -11.15 16.26 10.56
C THR A 107 -11.43 15.25 9.46
N ASP A 108 -10.47 15.10 8.54
CA ASP A 108 -10.54 14.22 7.38
C ASP A 108 -9.66 13.00 7.63
N GLY A 109 -10.06 11.85 7.09
CA GLY A 109 -9.37 10.59 7.40
C GLY A 109 -7.93 10.52 6.89
N MET A 110 -7.08 9.74 7.55
CA MET A 110 -5.64 9.73 7.28
C MET A 110 -5.26 8.87 6.07
N SER A 111 -4.69 9.51 5.05
CA SER A 111 -3.99 8.80 3.98
C SER A 111 -2.54 8.54 4.41
N ALA A 112 -2.31 7.46 5.17
CA ALA A 112 -1.05 7.26 5.88
C ALA A 112 0.08 6.62 5.05
N GLY A 113 1.14 7.38 4.79
CA GLY A 113 2.48 6.82 4.62
C GLY A 113 3.14 6.65 5.97
N ILE A 114 3.89 5.56 6.17
CA ILE A 114 4.42 5.21 7.49
C ILE A 114 5.89 4.80 7.38
N HIS A 115 6.69 5.36 8.28
CA HIS A 115 8.05 4.89 8.55
C HIS A 115 8.26 4.71 10.05
N GLN A 116 8.81 3.57 10.46
CA GLN A 116 9.15 3.32 11.85
C GLN A 116 10.67 3.17 12.00
N TYR A 117 11.25 3.96 12.89
CA TYR A 117 12.64 3.85 13.29
C TYR A 117 12.75 3.75 14.81
N LYS A 118 13.17 2.57 15.29
CA LYS A 118 13.19 2.24 16.72
C LYS A 118 11.80 2.46 17.33
N ASN A 119 11.68 3.35 18.31
CA ASN A 119 10.43 3.72 18.97
C ASN A 119 9.72 4.91 18.32
N PHE A 120 10.27 5.51 17.27
CA PHE A 120 9.61 6.62 16.57
C PHE A 120 8.85 6.10 15.36
N ALA A 121 7.56 6.44 15.26
CA ALA A 121 6.80 6.29 14.03
C ALA A 121 6.54 7.67 13.43
N VAL A 122 6.79 7.79 12.14
CA VAL A 122 6.40 8.94 11.33
C VAL A 122 5.23 8.51 10.46
N ILE A 123 4.13 9.24 10.57
CA ILE A 123 2.93 9.02 9.80
C ILE A 123 2.61 10.30 9.05
N THR A 124 2.44 10.22 7.74
CA THR A 124 2.13 11.36 6.88
C THR A 124 0.69 11.31 6.42
N ASP A 125 0.03 12.46 6.40
CA ASP A 125 -1.27 12.66 5.76
C ASP A 125 -1.14 13.90 4.88
N TRP A 126 -0.78 13.67 3.62
CA TRP A 126 -0.37 14.72 2.68
C TRP A 126 0.75 15.61 3.25
N TYR A 127 0.47 16.89 3.45
CA TYR A 127 1.42 17.86 4.01
C TYR A 127 1.51 17.83 5.54
N LYS A 128 0.61 17.12 6.24
CA LYS A 128 0.71 16.92 7.68
C LYS A 128 1.60 15.74 8.01
N ILE A 129 2.44 15.89 9.02
CA ILE A 129 3.30 14.83 9.51
C ILE A 129 3.17 14.68 11.01
N TYR A 130 2.95 13.45 11.46
CA TYR A 130 2.81 13.05 12.85
C TYR A 130 4.04 12.27 13.27
N ILE A 131 4.67 12.68 14.38
CA ILE A 131 5.70 11.89 15.05
C ILE A 131 5.10 11.29 16.31
N ILE A 132 5.15 9.97 16.40
CA ILE A 132 4.65 9.19 17.53
C ILE A 132 5.83 8.56 18.26
N ASP A 133 5.88 8.70 19.58
CA ASP A 133 6.76 7.91 20.44
C ASP A 133 6.01 6.65 20.88
N LEU A 134 6.33 5.53 20.25
CA LEU A 134 5.74 4.21 20.49
C LEU A 134 6.15 3.62 21.85
N ARG A 135 7.25 4.09 22.45
CA ARG A 135 7.64 3.66 23.80
C ARG A 135 6.80 4.35 24.85
N GLN A 136 6.55 5.64 24.66
CA GLN A 136 5.70 6.44 25.57
C GLN A 136 4.21 6.34 25.24
N ASN A 137 3.86 5.70 24.10
CA ASN A 137 2.50 5.57 23.58
C ASN A 137 1.82 6.94 23.41
N MET A 138 2.49 7.91 22.79
CA MET A 138 1.96 9.27 22.64
C MET A 138 2.29 9.91 21.30
N LEU A 139 1.40 10.80 20.83
CA LEU A 139 1.71 11.76 19.78
C LEU A 139 2.73 12.77 20.32
N LEU A 140 3.94 12.74 19.79
CA LEU A 140 5.05 13.57 20.25
C LEU A 140 5.01 14.96 19.63
N ARG A 141 4.84 15.04 18.31
CA ARG A 141 4.81 16.30 17.53
C ARG A 141 3.95 16.15 16.28
N THR A 142 3.41 17.27 15.82
CA THR A 142 2.80 17.42 14.49
C THR A 142 3.52 18.53 13.74
N PHE A 143 3.78 18.30 12.45
CA PHE A 143 4.39 19.26 11.54
C PHE A 143 3.47 19.49 10.34
N ASN A 144 3.57 20.69 9.76
CA ASN A 144 2.92 21.02 8.51
C ASN A 144 3.98 21.43 7.48
N LEU A 145 4.15 20.64 6.42
CA LEU A 145 5.13 20.89 5.35
C LEU A 145 4.90 22.24 4.67
N ARG A 146 3.67 22.75 4.65
CA ARG A 146 3.36 24.05 4.04
C ARG A 146 4.01 25.20 4.79
N ASP A 147 4.29 25.05 6.08
CA ASP A 147 5.01 26.06 6.87
C ASP A 147 6.46 26.22 6.38
N PHE A 148 6.97 25.23 5.66
CA PHE A 148 8.30 25.21 5.06
C PHE A 148 8.26 25.44 3.54
N GLY A 149 7.10 25.80 2.97
CA GLY A 149 6.94 26.10 1.55
C GLY A 149 6.77 24.86 0.66
N TYR A 150 6.40 23.71 1.22
CA TYR A 150 6.22 22.47 0.48
C TYR A 150 4.80 21.92 0.57
N GLU A 151 4.33 21.35 -0.54
CA GLU A 151 3.23 20.39 -0.60
C GLU A 151 3.82 18.99 -0.66
N GLY A 152 3.21 18.02 0.01
CA GLY A 152 3.74 16.66 0.11
C GLY A 152 2.71 15.63 -0.30
N LEU A 153 3.19 14.53 -0.90
CA LEU A 153 2.35 13.35 -1.05
C LEU A 153 2.31 12.56 0.26
N PRO A 154 1.20 11.84 0.53
CA PRO A 154 1.10 11.00 1.71
C PRO A 154 2.11 9.85 1.72
N ARG A 155 2.75 9.51 0.59
CA ARG A 155 3.68 8.39 0.50
C ARG A 155 5.08 8.85 0.87
N ILE A 156 5.71 8.11 1.79
CA ILE A 156 7.08 8.35 2.25
C ILE A 156 7.92 7.10 2.15
N SER A 157 9.23 7.27 2.26
CA SER A 157 10.18 6.16 2.45
C SER A 157 11.18 6.56 3.52
N GLY A 158 11.75 5.61 4.25
CA GLY A 158 12.67 5.92 5.32
C GLY A 158 13.92 5.07 5.31
N LEU A 159 14.98 5.64 5.90
CA LEU A 159 16.28 5.03 6.06
C LEU A 159 16.86 5.47 7.41
N GLY A 160 16.82 4.57 8.40
CA GLY A 160 17.21 4.93 9.78
C GLY A 160 16.36 6.09 10.30
N GLU A 161 17.01 7.09 10.90
CA GLU A 161 16.38 8.35 11.35
C GLU A 161 15.93 9.30 10.24
N TYR A 162 16.14 8.97 8.96
CA TYR A 162 15.76 9.83 7.86
C TYR A 162 14.43 9.39 7.23
N VAL A 163 13.58 10.36 6.94
CA VAL A 163 12.36 10.22 6.13
C VAL A 163 12.52 11.02 4.86
N PHE A 164 12.14 10.42 3.74
CA PHE A 164 12.20 10.98 2.40
C PHE A 164 10.77 11.17 1.90
N ILE A 165 10.47 12.41 1.53
CA ILE A 165 9.13 12.85 1.16
C ILE A 165 9.20 13.42 -0.25
N PRO A 166 8.39 12.92 -1.20
CA PRO A 166 8.27 13.56 -2.49
C PRO A 166 7.39 14.80 -2.32
N VAL A 167 7.96 15.96 -2.64
CA VAL A 167 7.33 17.26 -2.44
C VAL A 167 7.27 18.09 -3.71
N GLU A 168 6.27 18.95 -3.75
CA GLU A 168 6.13 20.08 -4.67
C GLU A 168 6.49 21.38 -3.93
N LYS A 169 7.14 22.31 -4.62
CA LYS A 169 7.47 23.64 -4.07
C LYS A 169 6.32 24.62 -4.31
N ILE A 170 5.73 25.12 -3.23
CA ILE A 170 4.62 26.06 -3.30
C ILE A 170 5.07 27.35 -4.00
N GLY A 171 4.39 27.71 -5.08
CA GLY A 171 4.67 28.93 -5.85
C GLY A 171 5.78 28.81 -6.90
N ALA A 172 6.30 27.60 -7.16
CA ALA A 172 7.21 27.37 -8.27
C ALA A 172 6.51 27.54 -9.63
N THR A 173 7.19 28.15 -10.60
CA THR A 173 6.60 28.56 -11.89
C THR A 173 6.42 27.43 -12.91
N LYS A 174 6.97 26.23 -12.65
CA LYS A 174 6.99 25.09 -13.58
C LYS A 174 6.94 23.73 -12.87
N GLN A 175 6.23 23.63 -11.75
CA GLN A 175 6.18 22.41 -10.95
C GLN A 175 4.78 22.29 -10.35
N GLU A 176 3.96 21.41 -10.92
CA GLU A 176 2.56 21.19 -10.48
C GLU A 176 2.40 19.86 -9.73
N TYR A 177 3.49 19.12 -9.51
CA TYR A 177 3.48 17.82 -8.85
C TYR A 177 4.80 17.57 -8.13
N ALA A 178 4.82 16.53 -7.30
CA ALA A 178 5.98 16.22 -6.47
C ALA A 178 7.19 15.85 -7.33
N ASN A 179 8.16 16.74 -7.46
CA ASN A 179 9.34 16.57 -8.31
C ASN A 179 10.66 16.81 -7.57
N THR A 180 10.57 16.95 -6.25
CA THR A 180 11.70 17.15 -5.35
C THR A 180 11.65 16.11 -4.26
N TRP A 181 12.79 15.47 -3.95
CA TRP A 181 12.91 14.64 -2.76
C TRP A 181 13.41 15.49 -1.60
N LEU A 182 12.56 15.70 -0.60
CA LEU A 182 12.93 16.28 0.69
C LEU A 182 13.41 15.17 1.61
N ARG A 183 14.55 15.36 2.27
CA ARG A 183 15.01 14.50 3.36
C ARG A 183 14.84 15.23 4.69
N TRP A 184 14.28 14.53 5.65
CA TRP A 184 14.06 15.02 7.00
C TRP A 184 14.69 14.08 8.02
N ASN A 185 15.52 14.62 8.92
CA ASN A 185 16.03 13.89 10.08
C ASN A 185 15.06 14.05 11.25
N ILE A 186 14.42 12.95 11.66
CA ILE A 186 13.33 12.97 12.65
C ILE A 186 13.82 13.21 14.09
N LEU A 187 15.12 13.11 14.32
CA LEU A 187 15.74 13.31 15.63
C LEU A 187 16.24 14.75 15.82
N THR A 188 16.76 15.38 14.77
CA THR A 188 17.32 16.74 14.81
C THR A 188 16.40 17.81 14.21
N ASP A 189 15.29 17.39 13.61
CA ASP A 189 14.35 18.21 12.83
C ASP A 189 15.01 18.96 11.65
N GLN A 190 16.20 18.53 11.21
CA GLN A 190 16.88 19.11 10.06
C GLN A 190 16.29 18.60 8.75
N MET A 191 16.07 19.52 7.80
CA MET A 191 15.56 19.21 6.46
C MET A 191 16.51 19.70 5.38
N ASP A 192 16.68 18.90 4.33
CA ASP A 192 17.43 19.27 3.13
C ASP A 192 16.81 18.68 1.87
N GLU A 193 16.89 19.43 0.77
CA GLU A 193 16.49 18.92 -0.56
C GLU A 193 17.62 18.07 -1.13
N ILE A 194 17.28 16.85 -1.54
CA ILE A 194 18.25 15.91 -2.11
C ILE A 194 18.43 16.16 -3.60
N LEU A 195 17.32 16.22 -4.34
CA LEU A 195 17.33 16.45 -5.78
C LEU A 195 15.97 16.98 -6.23
N THR A 196 15.99 17.78 -7.31
CA THR A 196 14.81 18.21 -8.06
C THR A 196 14.99 17.81 -9.52
N ILE A 197 13.97 17.22 -10.13
CA ILE A 197 13.95 16.94 -11.58
C ILE A 197 12.96 17.89 -12.26
N GLU A 198 13.40 18.55 -13.32
CA GLU A 198 12.54 19.41 -14.13
C GLU A 198 11.63 18.60 -15.07
N ASP A 199 10.51 19.21 -15.42
CA ASP A 199 9.55 18.67 -16.40
C ASP A 199 10.22 18.42 -17.77
N LYS A 200 9.81 17.33 -18.42
CA LYS A 200 10.35 16.93 -19.73
C LYS A 200 9.40 17.36 -20.85
N GLY A 201 9.56 18.60 -21.31
CA GLY A 201 8.68 19.19 -22.32
C GLY A 201 7.28 19.43 -21.75
N THR A 202 6.28 18.66 -22.19
CA THR A 202 4.90 18.72 -21.70
C THR A 202 4.61 17.70 -20.58
N PHE A 203 5.57 16.84 -20.25
CA PHE A 203 5.47 15.87 -19.18
C PHE A 203 5.83 16.48 -17.83
N VAL A 204 4.86 16.51 -16.92
CA VAL A 204 5.03 16.97 -15.53
C VAL A 204 5.63 15.83 -14.70
N ALA A 205 6.73 16.10 -14.00
CA ALA A 205 7.41 15.13 -13.14
C ALA A 205 6.58 14.75 -11.91
N GLY A 206 6.58 13.48 -11.51
CA GLY A 206 5.84 12.99 -10.35
C GLY A 206 6.55 11.83 -9.66
N PHE A 207 7.21 12.11 -8.56
CA PHE A 207 8.01 11.17 -7.80
C PHE A 207 7.13 10.25 -6.98
N GLU A 208 7.38 8.97 -7.13
CA GLU A 208 6.72 7.90 -6.42
C GLU A 208 7.74 6.82 -6.06
N SER A 209 7.39 5.96 -5.11
CA SER A 209 8.11 4.73 -4.72
C SER A 209 9.63 4.88 -4.69
N LEU A 210 10.21 5.05 -3.50
CA LEU A 210 11.65 5.15 -3.33
C LEU A 210 12.18 3.88 -2.63
N ALA A 211 13.34 3.42 -3.08
CA ALA A 211 14.14 2.42 -2.39
C ALA A 211 15.61 2.83 -2.38
N PHE A 212 16.41 2.12 -1.59
CA PHE A 212 17.84 2.38 -1.42
C PHE A 212 18.65 1.14 -1.79
N TRP A 213 19.71 1.34 -2.56
CA TRP A 213 20.75 0.35 -2.78
C TRP A 213 22.04 0.81 -2.11
N PHE A 214 22.63 -0.07 -1.30
CA PHE A 214 23.89 0.17 -0.61
C PHE A 214 25.01 -0.51 -1.39
N LYS A 215 25.86 0.30 -1.99
CA LYS A 215 26.99 -0.20 -2.77
C LYS A 215 28.05 -0.83 -1.85
N PRO A 216 28.84 -1.80 -2.35
CA PRO A 216 29.98 -2.34 -1.62
C PRO A 216 31.04 -1.30 -1.21
N ASN A 217 31.10 -0.15 -1.91
CA ASN A 217 32.01 0.95 -1.58
C ASN A 217 31.49 1.87 -0.46
N GLY A 218 30.29 1.62 0.08
CA GLY A 218 29.65 2.42 1.13
C GLY A 218 28.70 3.51 0.62
N ASP A 219 28.58 3.71 -0.69
CA ASP A 219 27.63 4.68 -1.24
C ASP A 219 26.18 4.24 -1.04
N THR A 220 25.31 5.21 -0.85
CA THR A 220 23.86 5.00 -0.85
C THR A 220 23.25 5.59 -2.11
N VAL A 221 22.61 4.74 -2.90
CA VAL A 221 21.93 5.10 -4.14
C VAL A 221 20.42 5.03 -3.93
N MET A 222 19.72 6.13 -4.19
CA MET A 222 18.27 6.19 -4.27
C MET A 222 17.82 5.62 -5.61
N ILE A 223 16.93 4.64 -5.59
CA ILE A 223 16.24 4.12 -6.78
C ILE A 223 14.77 4.51 -6.67
N PHE A 224 14.27 5.32 -7.60
CA PHE A 224 12.89 5.82 -7.54
C PHE A 224 12.28 6.00 -8.93
N GLN A 225 10.95 5.89 -8.98
CA GLN A 225 10.21 6.14 -10.22
C GLN A 225 9.83 7.62 -10.36
N ASN A 226 9.85 8.10 -11.59
CA ASN A 226 9.27 9.37 -12.00
C ASN A 226 8.08 9.11 -12.93
N ARG A 227 6.89 9.14 -12.33
CA ARG A 227 5.60 8.86 -12.95
C ARG A 227 5.01 10.15 -13.53
N GLN A 228 5.33 10.39 -14.80
CA GLN A 228 5.04 11.63 -15.49
C GLN A 228 3.70 11.60 -16.25
N TYR A 229 3.01 12.75 -16.27
CA TYR A 229 1.78 12.94 -17.03
C TYR A 229 1.89 14.16 -17.95
N ASP A 230 1.47 14.00 -19.20
CA ASP A 230 1.29 15.09 -20.15
C ASP A 230 -0.20 15.45 -20.22
N PHE A 231 -0.58 16.55 -19.59
CA PHE A 231 -1.97 17.01 -19.52
C PHE A 231 -2.50 17.52 -20.86
N ILE A 232 -1.62 18.01 -21.74
CA ILE A 232 -1.97 18.57 -23.04
C ILE A 232 -2.34 17.43 -24.00
N ASN A 233 -1.46 16.43 -24.10
CA ASN A 233 -1.63 15.32 -25.03
C ASN A 233 -2.30 14.09 -24.41
N ARG A 234 -2.61 14.14 -23.11
CA ARG A 234 -3.17 13.02 -22.31
C ARG A 234 -2.29 11.77 -22.42
N ASN A 235 -0.98 11.96 -22.33
CA ASN A 235 0.00 10.91 -22.45
C ASN A 235 0.70 10.66 -21.11
N ARG A 236 1.28 9.47 -20.94
CA ARG A 236 1.92 9.05 -19.70
C ARG A 236 3.29 8.47 -19.97
N ARG A 237 4.20 8.67 -19.03
CA ARG A 237 5.60 8.23 -19.13
C ARG A 237 6.10 7.82 -17.74
N ILE A 238 6.86 6.74 -17.70
CA ILE A 238 7.45 6.25 -16.45
C ILE A 238 8.95 6.12 -16.66
N ASP A 239 9.70 6.99 -15.99
CA ASP A 239 11.15 6.88 -15.94
C ASP A 239 11.57 6.28 -14.59
N MET A 240 12.73 5.63 -14.54
CA MET A 240 13.36 5.15 -13.31
C MET A 240 14.73 5.79 -13.17
N TYR A 241 15.08 6.25 -11.97
CA TYR A 241 16.33 6.93 -11.69
C TYR A 241 17.13 6.19 -10.63
N ALA A 242 18.44 6.14 -10.80
CA ALA A 242 19.40 5.94 -9.72
C ALA A 242 20.16 7.22 -9.44
N TYR A 243 20.05 7.71 -8.20
CA TYR A 243 20.76 8.88 -7.73
C TYR A 243 21.69 8.52 -6.57
N ASN A 244 23.00 8.69 -6.76
CA ASN A 244 23.99 8.48 -5.71
C ASN A 244 23.98 9.69 -4.76
N MET A 245 23.55 9.49 -3.52
CA MET A 245 23.47 10.56 -2.52
C MET A 245 24.85 11.01 -2.01
N THR A 246 25.86 10.13 -2.05
CA THR A 246 27.23 10.47 -1.65
C THR A 246 27.89 11.36 -2.71
N GLU A 247 27.83 10.93 -3.96
CA GLU A 247 28.44 11.64 -5.10
C GLU A 247 27.58 12.77 -5.64
N LYS A 248 26.31 12.83 -5.22
CA LYS A 248 25.29 13.81 -5.63
C LYS A 248 25.07 13.87 -7.14
N LYS A 249 24.99 12.71 -7.79
CA LYS A 249 24.77 12.61 -9.23
C LYS A 249 23.79 11.49 -9.59
N ILE A 250 23.09 11.67 -10.70
CA ILE A 250 22.36 10.57 -11.35
C ILE A 250 23.39 9.62 -11.95
N GLU A 251 23.34 8.34 -11.56
CA GLU A 251 24.23 7.30 -12.10
C GLU A 251 23.68 6.75 -13.41
N TRP A 252 22.38 6.50 -13.45
CA TRP A 252 21.67 6.03 -14.63
C TRP A 252 20.20 6.42 -14.57
N GLN A 253 19.58 6.42 -15.74
CA GLN A 253 18.16 6.66 -15.95
C GLN A 253 17.63 5.63 -16.96
N ILE A 254 16.45 5.06 -16.67
CA ILE A 254 15.70 4.23 -17.60
C ILE A 254 14.51 5.05 -18.09
N ASP A 255 14.42 5.18 -19.41
CA ASP A 255 13.38 5.99 -20.06
C ASP A 255 12.16 5.15 -20.44
N SER A 256 10.97 5.58 -19.99
CA SER A 256 9.66 5.11 -20.46
C SER A 256 9.54 3.58 -20.65
N PHE A 257 9.87 2.82 -19.61
CA PHE A 257 10.06 1.36 -19.73
C PHE A 257 8.76 0.55 -19.67
N THR A 258 7.61 1.16 -19.36
CA THR A 258 6.35 0.44 -19.22
C THR A 258 5.50 0.52 -20.49
N ARG A 259 4.77 -0.56 -20.78
CA ARG A 259 3.95 -0.65 -22.00
C ARG A 259 2.75 0.31 -22.00
N THR A 260 2.23 0.63 -20.82
CA THR A 260 1.01 1.44 -20.66
C THR A 260 1.29 2.88 -20.24
N GLY A 261 2.56 3.25 -20.05
CA GLY A 261 2.93 4.52 -19.42
C GLY A 261 2.42 4.64 -17.97
N ASN A 262 2.06 3.53 -17.32
CA ASN A 262 1.50 3.54 -15.98
C ASN A 262 2.13 2.44 -15.11
N THR A 263 2.06 2.62 -13.80
CA THR A 263 2.68 1.77 -12.79
C THR A 263 1.85 1.70 -11.52
N SER A 264 2.22 0.75 -10.66
CA SER A 264 1.87 0.79 -9.26
C SER A 264 2.67 1.85 -8.51
N VAL A 265 2.16 2.30 -7.35
CA VAL A 265 2.87 3.21 -6.42
C VAL A 265 3.43 2.48 -5.21
N PHE A 266 3.33 1.14 -5.15
CA PHE A 266 3.91 0.36 -4.07
C PHE A 266 5.44 0.42 -4.07
N PRO A 267 6.09 0.19 -2.92
CA PRO A 267 7.55 0.28 -2.79
C PRO A 267 8.33 -0.60 -3.77
N ILE A 268 9.46 -0.09 -4.24
CA ILE A 268 10.48 -0.85 -4.97
C ILE A 268 11.17 -1.79 -3.98
N ILE A 269 11.45 -3.03 -4.38
CA ILE A 269 12.16 -3.99 -3.53
C ILE A 269 13.59 -4.13 -4.04
N VAL A 270 14.58 -3.88 -3.20
CA VAL A 270 16.01 -4.06 -3.51
C VAL A 270 16.55 -5.29 -2.77
N LYS A 271 17.27 -6.16 -3.49
CA LYS A 271 17.95 -7.34 -2.92
C LYS A 271 19.28 -7.57 -3.63
N GLY A 272 20.38 -7.40 -2.90
CA GLY A 272 21.72 -7.39 -3.50
C GLY A 272 21.81 -6.27 -4.55
N ASP A 273 22.35 -6.59 -5.72
CA ASP A 273 22.52 -5.64 -6.83
C ASP A 273 21.33 -5.61 -7.81
N ARG A 274 20.15 -6.03 -7.35
CA ARG A 274 18.93 -6.07 -8.14
C ARG A 274 17.81 -5.32 -7.46
N PHE A 275 16.95 -4.70 -8.27
CA PHE A 275 15.66 -4.19 -7.80
C PHE A 275 14.51 -4.79 -8.61
N TYR A 276 13.37 -4.91 -7.93
CA TYR A 276 12.15 -5.50 -8.44
C TYR A 276 11.04 -4.47 -8.39
N PHE A 277 10.29 -4.38 -9.48
CA PHE A 277 9.33 -3.31 -9.68
C PHE A 277 8.01 -3.83 -10.25
N GLN A 278 6.92 -3.37 -9.65
CA GLN A 278 5.56 -3.70 -10.04
C GLN A 278 5.00 -2.60 -10.95
N GLY A 279 4.90 -2.90 -12.24
CA GLY A 279 4.21 -2.05 -13.22
C GLY A 279 2.69 -2.14 -13.11
N SER A 280 1.96 -1.60 -14.08
CA SER A 280 0.49 -1.71 -14.10
C SER A 280 -0.02 -3.13 -14.40
N ASN A 281 0.63 -3.82 -15.32
CA ASN A 281 0.30 -5.18 -15.78
C ASN A 281 1.57 -5.95 -16.16
N GLU A 282 2.68 -5.54 -15.55
CA GLU A 282 4.03 -6.01 -15.82
C GLU A 282 4.77 -6.17 -14.49
N ALA A 283 5.64 -7.16 -14.42
CA ALA A 283 6.63 -7.31 -13.37
C ALA A 283 8.02 -7.18 -13.98
N PHE A 284 8.91 -6.50 -13.27
CA PHE A 284 10.26 -6.25 -13.74
C PHE A 284 11.32 -6.59 -12.70
N CYS A 285 12.50 -6.96 -13.19
CA CYS A 285 13.73 -6.93 -12.43
C CYS A 285 14.82 -6.23 -13.25
N PHE A 286 15.57 -5.38 -12.56
CA PHE A 286 16.65 -4.59 -13.13
C PHE A 286 17.88 -4.69 -12.25
N SER A 287 19.03 -4.40 -12.84
CA SER A 287 20.30 -4.21 -12.13
C SER A 287 20.33 -2.83 -11.47
N CYS A 288 20.73 -2.78 -10.20
CA CYS A 288 20.97 -1.52 -9.50
C CYS A 288 22.23 -0.80 -10.01
N ILE A 289 23.14 -1.53 -10.66
CA ILE A 289 24.48 -1.02 -11.04
C ILE A 289 24.38 -0.05 -12.21
N ASP A 290 23.55 -0.37 -13.20
CA ASP A 290 23.51 0.28 -14.52
C ASP A 290 22.08 0.42 -15.07
N GLY A 291 21.05 -0.01 -14.34
CA GLY A 291 19.66 0.08 -14.75
C GLY A 291 19.27 -0.89 -15.88
N HIS A 292 20.13 -1.85 -16.26
CA HIS A 292 19.75 -2.79 -17.33
C HIS A 292 18.62 -3.72 -16.85
N GLN A 293 17.66 -3.97 -17.73
CA GLN A 293 16.57 -4.91 -17.45
C GLN A 293 17.12 -6.35 -17.47
N ILE A 294 16.98 -7.05 -16.36
CA ILE A 294 17.37 -8.46 -16.22
C ILE A 294 16.26 -9.34 -16.80
N TRP A 295 15.01 -9.07 -16.39
CA TRP A 295 13.84 -9.74 -16.95
C TRP A 295 12.61 -8.83 -16.82
N ASN A 296 11.63 -9.05 -17.69
CA ASN A 296 10.28 -8.53 -17.53
C ASN A 296 9.25 -9.63 -17.85
N LYS A 297 8.07 -9.51 -17.25
CA LYS A 297 6.94 -10.38 -17.57
C LYS A 297 5.65 -9.59 -17.65
N TYR A 298 4.94 -9.76 -18.77
CA TYR A 298 3.64 -9.15 -19.03
C TYR A 298 2.50 -10.09 -18.64
N PHE A 299 1.45 -9.54 -18.04
CA PHE A 299 0.27 -10.27 -17.59
C PHE A 299 -0.98 -9.71 -18.28
N PRO A 300 -1.38 -10.27 -19.43
CA PRO A 300 -2.56 -9.82 -20.16
C PRO A 300 -3.84 -9.96 -19.30
N GLY A 301 -4.64 -8.89 -19.24
CA GLY A 301 -5.91 -8.88 -18.50
C GLY A 301 -5.78 -8.68 -16.99
N GLU A 302 -4.56 -8.50 -16.47
CA GLU A 302 -4.32 -8.21 -15.06
C GLU A 302 -4.01 -6.72 -14.81
N GLY A 303 -4.27 -6.29 -13.58
CA GLY A 303 -3.87 -5.00 -13.03
C GLY A 303 -3.16 -5.20 -11.70
N PHE A 304 -2.18 -4.36 -11.36
CA PHE A 304 -1.37 -4.48 -10.14
C PHE A 304 -1.34 -3.18 -9.31
N PHE A 305 -2.51 -2.57 -9.09
CA PHE A 305 -2.61 -1.25 -8.45
C PHE A 305 -2.92 -1.28 -6.94
N ARG A 306 -3.36 -2.42 -6.38
CA ARG A 306 -3.97 -2.46 -5.03
C ARG A 306 -3.19 -3.20 -3.96
N THR A 307 -2.23 -4.01 -4.36
CA THR A 307 -1.46 -4.84 -3.42
C THR A 307 0.03 -4.75 -3.74
N ASN A 308 0.87 -4.66 -2.71
CA ASN A 308 2.33 -4.65 -2.86
C ASN A 308 2.86 -6.00 -3.35
N ALA A 309 4.05 -5.99 -3.95
CA ALA A 309 4.81 -7.21 -4.23
C ALA A 309 5.60 -7.67 -2.99
N LEU A 310 6.11 -8.91 -3.04
CA LEU A 310 7.00 -9.48 -2.04
C LEU A 310 8.15 -10.27 -2.69
N LEU A 311 9.30 -10.32 -2.02
CA LEU A 311 10.32 -11.35 -2.27
C LEU A 311 10.34 -12.34 -1.11
N ALA A 312 10.11 -13.61 -1.40
CA ALA A 312 10.13 -14.67 -0.39
C ALA A 312 10.57 -16.01 -1.00
N GLU A 313 11.47 -16.72 -0.32
CA GLU A 313 11.94 -18.06 -0.72
C GLU A 313 12.35 -18.16 -2.21
N GLY A 314 13.11 -17.17 -2.68
CA GLY A 314 13.59 -17.09 -4.06
C GLY A 314 12.52 -16.69 -5.09
N LYS A 315 11.37 -16.19 -4.65
CA LYS A 315 10.24 -15.84 -5.53
C LYS A 315 9.85 -14.38 -5.41
N TYR A 316 9.57 -13.76 -6.55
CA TYR A 316 8.87 -12.48 -6.64
C TYR A 316 7.37 -12.71 -6.78
N ILE A 317 6.62 -12.34 -5.74
CA ILE A 317 5.20 -12.63 -5.60
C ILE A 317 4.41 -11.35 -5.86
N ILE A 318 3.47 -11.41 -6.79
CA ILE A 318 2.61 -10.29 -7.17
C ILE A 318 1.15 -10.75 -7.18
N LYS A 319 0.26 -9.84 -6.77
CA LYS A 319 -1.17 -10.10 -6.68
C LYS A 319 -1.92 -9.25 -7.69
N GLY A 320 -2.60 -9.91 -8.62
CA GLY A 320 -3.47 -9.26 -9.59
C GLY A 320 -4.70 -8.67 -8.91
N GLU A 321 -5.32 -7.69 -9.57
CA GLU A 321 -6.67 -7.22 -9.23
C GLU A 321 -7.76 -8.23 -9.58
N SER A 322 -7.47 -9.30 -10.33
CA SER A 322 -8.39 -10.44 -10.42
C SER A 322 -8.28 -11.34 -9.18
N ASP A 323 -8.85 -12.55 -9.23
CA ASP A 323 -8.63 -13.57 -8.20
C ASP A 323 -7.24 -14.21 -8.25
N LYS A 324 -6.36 -13.76 -9.16
CA LYS A 324 -5.08 -14.42 -9.41
C LYS A 324 -3.95 -13.88 -8.55
N MET A 325 -3.04 -14.77 -8.18
CA MET A 325 -1.74 -14.45 -7.59
C MET A 325 -0.66 -15.24 -8.33
N TYR A 326 0.51 -14.63 -8.50
CA TYR A 326 1.63 -15.20 -9.24
C TYR A 326 2.88 -15.20 -8.38
N ALA A 327 3.69 -16.25 -8.52
CA ALA A 327 5.09 -16.20 -8.13
C ALA A 327 5.98 -16.42 -9.34
N LEU A 328 6.98 -15.57 -9.47
CA LEU A 328 8.04 -15.68 -10.43
C LEU A 328 9.31 -16.09 -9.72
N ASP A 329 10.13 -16.91 -10.36
CA ASP A 329 11.52 -17.08 -9.92
C ASP A 329 12.21 -15.71 -9.95
N GLU A 330 12.78 -15.29 -8.82
CA GLU A 330 13.34 -13.94 -8.66
C GLU A 330 14.52 -13.70 -9.62
N ASN A 331 15.20 -14.76 -10.06
CA ASN A 331 16.40 -14.63 -10.88
C ASN A 331 16.09 -14.52 -12.38
N THR A 332 15.03 -15.18 -12.84
CA THR A 332 14.73 -15.38 -14.26
C THR A 332 13.40 -14.78 -14.70
N GLY A 333 12.51 -14.43 -13.78
CA GLY A 333 11.15 -13.97 -14.09
C GLY A 333 10.23 -15.09 -14.60
N SER A 334 10.72 -16.34 -14.67
CA SER A 334 9.93 -17.49 -15.10
C SER A 334 8.85 -17.83 -14.06
N SER A 335 7.72 -18.40 -14.50
CA SER A 335 6.61 -18.74 -13.59
C SER A 335 7.03 -19.87 -12.64
N ALA A 336 7.07 -19.60 -11.34
CA ALA A 336 7.19 -20.65 -10.32
C ALA A 336 5.82 -21.30 -10.06
N TRP A 337 4.78 -20.48 -9.90
CA TRP A 337 3.38 -20.93 -9.82
C TRP A 337 2.41 -19.79 -10.16
N GLU A 338 1.17 -20.17 -10.46
CA GLU A 338 0.01 -19.29 -10.59
C GLU A 338 -1.12 -19.91 -9.75
N ASN A 339 -1.76 -19.10 -8.91
CA ASN A 339 -2.98 -19.49 -8.21
C ASN A 339 -4.15 -18.68 -8.77
N PRO A 340 -5.10 -19.32 -9.48
CA PRO A 340 -6.22 -18.61 -10.09
C PRO A 340 -7.36 -18.29 -9.11
N THR A 341 -7.27 -18.74 -7.86
CA THR A 341 -8.32 -18.69 -6.84
C THR A 341 -7.83 -18.06 -5.54
N ALA A 342 -6.79 -17.21 -5.63
CA ALA A 342 -6.24 -16.49 -4.49
C ALA A 342 -7.20 -15.42 -3.93
N GLY A 343 -8.25 -15.06 -4.70
CA GLY A 343 -9.30 -14.12 -4.31
C GLY A 343 -8.92 -12.67 -4.61
N HIS A 344 -9.90 -11.78 -4.80
CA HIS A 344 -9.66 -10.36 -4.98
C HIS A 344 -9.04 -9.73 -3.74
N SER A 345 -7.87 -9.09 -3.87
CA SER A 345 -7.15 -8.46 -2.76
C SER A 345 -7.04 -6.96 -3.00
N ASN A 346 -7.17 -6.19 -1.92
CA ASN A 346 -7.10 -4.73 -1.94
C ASN A 346 -6.14 -4.16 -0.90
N SER A 347 -5.32 -5.00 -0.27
CA SER A 347 -4.47 -4.62 0.85
C SER A 347 -3.05 -5.18 0.74
N ASN A 348 -2.23 -4.91 1.75
CA ASN A 348 -0.84 -5.37 1.77
C ASN A 348 -0.73 -6.89 1.97
N MET A 349 0.28 -7.48 1.34
CA MET A 349 0.74 -8.84 1.59
C MET A 349 1.92 -8.82 2.56
N LEU A 350 1.96 -9.78 3.48
CA LEU A 350 3.09 -10.01 4.38
C LEU A 350 3.57 -11.46 4.31
N TYR A 351 4.88 -11.64 4.22
CA TYR A 351 5.49 -12.96 4.37
C TYR A 351 5.76 -13.27 5.84
N HIS A 352 5.32 -14.43 6.31
CA HIS A 352 5.61 -14.93 7.65
C HIS A 352 5.60 -16.47 7.67
N ASN A 353 6.64 -17.08 8.26
CA ASN A 353 6.79 -18.53 8.42
C ASN A 353 6.47 -19.37 7.16
N GLY A 354 6.92 -18.90 6.00
CA GLY A 354 6.75 -19.63 4.74
C GLY A 354 5.44 -19.34 3.98
N SER A 355 4.53 -18.57 4.58
CA SER A 355 3.25 -18.22 3.98
C SER A 355 3.18 -16.72 3.72
N VAL A 356 2.44 -16.35 2.68
CA VAL A 356 1.99 -14.97 2.43
C VAL A 356 0.60 -14.82 3.02
N TYR A 357 0.46 -13.88 3.93
CA TYR A 357 -0.81 -13.47 4.52
C TYR A 357 -1.30 -12.20 3.84
N TYR A 358 -2.59 -12.14 3.57
CA TYR A 358 -3.21 -11.02 2.86
C TYR A 358 -4.71 -11.00 3.06
N GLU A 359 -5.30 -9.83 2.81
CA GLU A 359 -6.73 -9.58 2.90
C GLU A 359 -7.38 -9.78 1.54
N THR A 360 -8.58 -10.34 1.51
CA THR A 360 -9.41 -10.41 0.30
C THR A 360 -10.76 -9.76 0.52
N GLY A 361 -11.20 -8.94 -0.43
CA GLY A 361 -12.31 -8.02 -0.26
C GLY A 361 -12.99 -7.62 -1.57
N GLN A 362 -13.89 -8.48 -2.05
CA GLN A 362 -14.96 -8.07 -2.98
C GLN A 362 -16.33 -8.67 -2.66
N ASP A 363 -16.41 -9.73 -1.84
CA ASP A 363 -17.68 -10.41 -1.52
C ASP A 363 -18.38 -9.90 -0.25
N GLY A 364 -17.91 -8.80 0.35
CA GLY A 364 -18.42 -8.32 1.65
C GLY A 364 -18.15 -9.28 2.82
N LEU A 365 -17.32 -10.30 2.61
CA LEU A 365 -17.07 -11.38 3.58
C LEU A 365 -15.93 -11.11 4.56
N GLY A 366 -15.14 -10.04 4.37
CA GLY A 366 -13.93 -9.74 5.15
C GLY A 366 -13.07 -10.99 5.42
N VAL A 367 -12.23 -11.37 4.46
CA VAL A 367 -11.48 -12.64 4.54
C VAL A 367 -9.99 -12.39 4.63
N LEU A 368 -9.33 -13.07 5.56
CA LEU A 368 -7.87 -13.19 5.62
C LEU A 368 -7.47 -14.54 5.02
N ARG A 369 -6.39 -14.57 4.26
CA ARG A 369 -5.84 -15.79 3.66
C ARG A 369 -4.37 -15.96 3.99
N GLY A 370 -3.95 -17.20 4.11
CA GLY A 370 -2.56 -17.63 4.23
C GLY A 370 -2.24 -18.57 3.08
N LEU A 371 -1.33 -18.16 2.20
CA LEU A 371 -0.92 -18.90 1.01
C LEU A 371 0.52 -19.36 1.13
N ARG A 372 0.77 -20.65 0.99
CA ARG A 372 2.09 -21.27 1.11
C ARG A 372 2.99 -20.88 -0.07
N VAL A 373 4.08 -20.18 0.19
CA VAL A 373 4.99 -19.65 -0.84
C VAL A 373 5.60 -20.74 -1.73
N SER A 374 5.87 -21.92 -1.19
CA SER A 374 6.48 -23.01 -1.93
C SER A 374 5.56 -23.63 -2.98
N THR A 375 4.25 -23.59 -2.78
CA THR A 375 3.26 -24.28 -3.63
C THR A 375 2.26 -23.36 -4.32
N GLY A 376 2.12 -22.12 -3.83
CA GLY A 376 1.08 -21.20 -4.29
C GLY A 376 -0.31 -21.53 -3.75
N LYS A 377 -0.47 -22.49 -2.84
CA LYS A 377 -1.79 -22.94 -2.35
C LYS A 377 -2.22 -22.17 -1.10
N VAL A 378 -3.50 -21.80 -1.04
CA VAL A 378 -4.12 -21.26 0.18
C VAL A 378 -4.27 -22.41 1.18
N GLU A 379 -3.62 -22.31 2.33
CA GLU A 379 -3.63 -23.32 3.41
C GLU A 379 -4.43 -22.86 4.63
N TRP A 380 -4.68 -21.56 4.74
CA TRP A 380 -5.48 -20.97 5.80
C TRP A 380 -6.42 -19.91 5.25
N THR A 381 -7.65 -19.92 5.76
CA THR A 381 -8.66 -18.91 5.45
C THR A 381 -9.38 -18.60 6.75
N TYR A 382 -9.47 -17.32 7.08
CA TYR A 382 -10.26 -16.81 8.18
C TYR A 382 -11.33 -15.87 7.65
N PHE A 383 -12.57 -16.15 8.01
CA PHE A 383 -13.70 -15.29 7.73
C PHE A 383 -13.95 -14.45 8.98
N SER A 384 -14.09 -13.13 8.84
CA SER A 384 -14.46 -12.31 9.98
C SER A 384 -15.78 -12.83 10.55
N SER A 385 -15.78 -13.20 11.84
CA SER A 385 -16.98 -13.61 12.55
C SER A 385 -18.03 -12.50 12.67
N ASN A 386 -17.65 -11.26 12.34
CA ASN A 386 -18.56 -10.12 12.30
C ASN A 386 -19.38 -10.11 11.01
N TYR A 387 -18.98 -10.88 9.99
CA TYR A 387 -19.85 -11.23 8.87
C TYR A 387 -20.76 -12.41 9.30
N PRO A 388 -22.11 -12.29 9.35
CA PRO A 388 -23.01 -11.37 8.65
C PRO A 388 -23.66 -10.27 9.54
N LYS A 389 -23.17 -10.07 10.77
CA LYS A 389 -23.75 -9.13 11.74
C LYS A 389 -23.72 -7.69 11.24
N TYR A 390 -22.71 -7.34 10.45
CA TYR A 390 -22.55 -6.01 9.87
C TYR A 390 -22.45 -6.13 8.34
N SER A 391 -23.10 -5.21 7.63
CA SER A 391 -23.22 -5.24 6.16
C SER A 391 -21.97 -4.76 5.41
N ASN A 392 -20.99 -4.18 6.12
CA ASN A 392 -19.83 -3.51 5.53
C ASN A 392 -18.47 -4.08 6.00
N VAL A 393 -18.48 -5.31 6.54
CA VAL A 393 -17.26 -6.01 7.00
C VAL A 393 -16.29 -6.22 5.84
N SER A 394 -15.08 -5.70 5.98
CA SER A 394 -13.99 -5.88 5.03
C SER A 394 -12.66 -5.49 5.67
N PHE A 395 -11.64 -6.33 5.51
CA PHE A 395 -10.30 -6.01 6.02
C PHE A 395 -9.56 -4.92 5.20
N GLY A 396 -10.00 -4.74 3.96
CA GLY A 396 -9.15 -4.35 2.85
C GLY A 396 -8.70 -2.91 2.65
N LEU A 397 -8.69 -2.06 3.67
CA LEU A 397 -8.07 -0.72 3.54
C LEU A 397 -6.98 -0.46 4.56
N SER A 398 -7.08 -1.08 5.72
CA SER A 398 -6.19 -0.81 6.84
C SER A 398 -4.93 -1.65 6.79
N GLY A 399 -4.97 -2.82 6.14
CA GLY A 399 -3.82 -3.70 6.09
C GLY A 399 -3.62 -4.53 7.35
N ILE A 400 -2.63 -5.41 7.25
CA ILE A 400 -2.27 -6.38 8.27
C ILE A 400 -0.89 -6.11 8.84
N ALA A 401 -0.72 -6.41 10.13
CA ALA A 401 0.59 -6.56 10.77
C ALA A 401 0.67 -7.92 11.46
N ILE A 402 1.85 -8.54 11.47
CA ILE A 402 2.09 -9.82 12.14
C ILE A 402 3.16 -9.67 13.20
N ASP A 403 2.85 -10.09 14.42
CA ASP A 403 3.86 -10.24 15.48
C ASP A 403 4.49 -11.63 15.37
N SER A 404 5.74 -11.66 14.92
CA SER A 404 6.50 -12.90 14.71
C SER A 404 6.73 -13.72 15.99
N MET A 405 6.69 -13.10 17.17
CA MET A 405 6.93 -13.77 18.45
C MET A 405 5.67 -14.47 18.97
N THR A 406 4.52 -13.83 18.83
CA THR A 406 3.23 -14.36 19.32
C THR A 406 2.47 -15.14 18.25
N ASN A 407 2.87 -14.98 16.98
CA ASN A 407 2.16 -15.52 15.81
C ASN A 407 0.73 -14.97 15.71
N TYR A 408 0.54 -13.70 16.06
CA TYR A 408 -0.75 -13.00 15.97
C TYR A 408 -0.76 -12.05 14.78
N ILE A 409 -1.91 -11.96 14.13
CA ILE A 409 -2.21 -10.97 13.09
C ILE A 409 -3.11 -9.88 13.65
N TYR A 410 -2.74 -8.64 13.37
CA TYR A 410 -3.46 -7.43 13.73
C TYR A 410 -4.02 -6.81 12.47
N SER A 411 -5.32 -6.53 12.47
CA SER A 411 -6.03 -5.97 11.31
C SER A 411 -7.31 -5.27 11.77
N ASN A 412 -8.02 -4.64 10.84
CA ASN A 412 -9.29 -3.99 11.06
C ASN A 412 -10.29 -4.46 10.02
N ASP A 413 -11.46 -4.96 10.42
CA ASP A 413 -12.48 -5.50 9.51
C ASP A 413 -13.54 -4.48 9.08
N ARG A 414 -13.20 -3.18 9.15
CA ARG A 414 -14.06 -1.99 9.07
C ARG A 414 -15.00 -1.75 10.24
N VAL A 415 -15.18 -2.71 11.13
CA VAL A 415 -16.03 -2.54 12.32
C VAL A 415 -15.19 -2.61 13.58
N PHE A 416 -14.27 -3.57 13.64
CA PHE A 416 -13.42 -3.82 14.78
C PHE A 416 -11.95 -3.75 14.37
N HIS A 417 -11.13 -3.18 15.25
CA HIS A 417 -9.73 -3.54 15.35
C HIS A 417 -9.63 -4.91 16.01
N MET A 418 -8.77 -5.78 15.50
CA MET A 418 -8.75 -7.18 15.89
C MET A 418 -7.32 -7.69 16.06
N CYS A 419 -7.17 -8.62 17.00
CA CYS A 419 -6.04 -9.51 17.10
C CYS A 419 -6.53 -10.94 16.92
N ILE A 420 -5.98 -11.63 15.93
CA ILE A 420 -6.34 -12.99 15.54
C ILE A 420 -5.09 -13.85 15.65
N LYS A 421 -5.23 -15.04 16.22
CA LYS A 421 -4.15 -16.00 16.31
C LYS A 421 -3.98 -16.73 14.97
N LEU A 422 -2.77 -16.72 14.41
CA LEU A 422 -2.45 -17.53 13.25
C LEU A 422 -2.38 -19.03 13.62
N PRO A 423 -2.72 -19.93 12.69
CA PRO A 423 -2.54 -21.36 12.89
C PRO A 423 -1.05 -21.67 13.16
N LYS A 424 -0.81 -22.76 13.90
CA LYS A 424 0.54 -23.24 14.20
C LYS A 424 1.22 -23.86 12.99
#